data_AF-A0A5J6P743-F1
#
_entry.id   AF-A0A5J6P743-F1
#
_cell.length_a   1.000
_cell.length_b   1.000
_cell.length_c   1.000
_cell.angle_alpha   90.00
_cell.angle_beta   90.00
_cell.angle_gamma   90.00
#
_symmetry.space_group_name_H-M   'P 1'
#
loop_
_entity.id
_entity.type
_entity.pdbx_description
1 polymer ?
#
loop_
_entity_poly.entity_id
_entity_poly.type
_entity_poly.pdbx_seq_one_letter_code
_entity_poly.pdbx_strand_id
1 'polypeptide(L)'
;MKKPEHLKIKEIEGAWTDLSRWLIKGGAATESRWFYRDATAEAWHGIIKDRLPFVEAIKDLLNLEITRGTSHASIYTYYHIINKFIKWIDVNDIQLSVEDKALETVFLAYDEYNYSQAYVKKDIKGITAYKNVLDLSQYISDILERPPHLLLKYQSKTIKSYKAPRKTLISRAAEKQSLGDARILGHYCVDISNAITVESIHGQLPIALDILKPDGSRHSIRMPSGLTGLLNHQNNVISRKAVTLCKPTTTIDMFRGSLIRIRLLAEIVIFVYQTGMSMSQATQIERKGFTYKLQGNNDWLVTCYKGRKKGPVKFTIYKEYRERFKNLIKFVDFFYPEDSKLFPVLYKSTNNGSVNYGVLKAQAKQDGIPWIPPRVTRNTRANFLDRMSGDPNLSAEMSQHTREVFKQAYERPSQQRAMTALTKFWNKKPVSLINSGCNAQPESTHDRPSGVINPNCINESGCLWCKSHRDIDSEDYVWSLTTFRYLKIIEAAQPVKRAIPADLVIKRLSEKLDAFRERNTRSQQWVIESLIRIEEGVYHPTWKNIIQFWESR
;
A
#
# COMPACT_ATOMS: atom_id res chain seq x y z
N MET A 1 -31.67 39.23 14.63
CA MET A 1 -30.77 39.97 13.71
C MET A 1 -31.02 39.46 12.29
N LYS A 2 -30.80 40.27 11.24
CA LYS A 2 -30.84 39.76 9.85
C LYS A 2 -29.62 38.85 9.61
N LYS A 3 -29.75 37.88 8.70
CA LYS A 3 -28.68 36.96 8.32
C LYS A 3 -27.43 37.75 7.89
N PRO A 4 -26.24 37.48 8.44
CA PRO A 4 -25.00 38.09 7.99
C PRO A 4 -24.59 37.54 6.62
N GLU A 5 -24.60 38.40 5.59
CA GLU A 5 -24.28 38.01 4.21
C GLU A 5 -22.77 37.95 3.92
N HIS A 6 -21.95 38.56 4.77
CA HIS A 6 -20.50 38.67 4.60
C HIS A 6 -19.70 37.43 5.01
N LEU A 7 -20.35 36.40 5.56
CA LEU A 7 -19.72 35.16 6.05
C LEU A 7 -19.61 34.05 4.99
N LYS A 8 -19.61 34.41 3.71
CA LYS A 8 -19.44 33.46 2.60
C LYS A 8 -17.98 33.37 2.16
N ILE A 9 -17.53 32.13 1.93
CA ILE A 9 -16.25 31.85 1.28
C ILE A 9 -16.35 32.26 -0.20
N LYS A 10 -15.37 33.02 -0.70
CA LYS A 10 -15.33 33.52 -2.08
C LYS A 10 -14.99 32.42 -3.07
N GLU A 11 -15.32 32.62 -4.35
CA GLU A 11 -14.89 31.78 -5.50
C GLU A 11 -15.32 30.30 -5.51
N ILE A 12 -16.12 29.87 -4.53
CA ILE A 12 -16.62 28.49 -4.42
C ILE A 12 -18.15 28.49 -4.38
N GLU A 13 -18.75 27.67 -5.23
CA GLU A 13 -20.20 27.47 -5.27
C GLU A 13 -20.63 26.35 -4.30
N GLY A 14 -21.74 26.57 -3.59
CA GLY A 14 -22.41 25.56 -2.77
C GLY A 14 -22.94 26.10 -1.44
N ALA A 15 -24.04 25.52 -0.94
CA ALA A 15 -24.66 25.98 0.31
C ALA A 15 -23.75 25.87 1.55
N TRP A 16 -22.70 25.05 1.51
CA TRP A 16 -21.75 24.89 2.62
C TRP A 16 -20.74 26.03 2.74
N THR A 17 -20.58 26.86 1.72
CA THR A 17 -19.63 27.99 1.72
C THR A 17 -20.12 29.17 2.55
N ASP A 18 -21.40 29.19 2.90
CA ASP A 18 -21.99 30.12 3.84
C ASP A 18 -21.80 29.61 5.27
N LEU A 19 -20.99 30.31 6.06
CA LEU A 19 -20.62 29.93 7.42
C LEU A 19 -21.59 30.49 8.47
N SER A 20 -22.57 31.31 8.08
CA SER A 20 -23.50 31.98 9.01
C SER A 20 -24.27 31.01 9.91
N ARG A 21 -24.52 29.77 9.46
CA ARG A 21 -25.15 28.71 10.27
C ARG A 21 -24.39 28.35 11.55
N TRP A 22 -23.09 28.60 11.64
CA TRP A 22 -22.31 28.31 12.86
C TRP A 22 -22.60 29.26 14.02
N LEU A 23 -23.28 30.38 13.74
CA LEU A 23 -23.74 31.32 14.76
C LEU A 23 -24.99 30.85 15.51
N ILE A 24 -25.66 29.79 15.02
CA ILE A 24 -26.88 29.26 15.61
C ILE A 24 -26.56 27.91 16.26
N LYS A 25 -26.98 27.73 17.52
CA LYS A 25 -26.80 26.47 18.25
C LYS A 25 -27.46 25.31 17.49
N GLY A 26 -26.70 24.26 17.20
CA GLY A 26 -27.17 23.10 16.43
C GLY A 26 -27.12 23.30 14.90
N GLY A 27 -26.84 24.52 14.42
CA GLY A 27 -26.74 24.81 12.99
C GLY A 27 -25.61 24.05 12.29
N ALA A 28 -24.54 23.71 13.02
CA ALA A 28 -23.44 22.87 12.53
C ALA A 28 -23.83 21.38 12.37
N ALA A 29 -24.84 20.91 13.10
CA ALA A 29 -25.29 19.52 13.08
C ALA A 29 -26.17 19.20 11.86
N THR A 30 -26.94 20.17 11.38
CA THR A 30 -27.79 20.06 10.18
C THR A 30 -26.95 20.19 8.90
N GLU A 31 -27.30 19.47 7.84
CA GLU A 31 -26.66 19.65 6.54
C GLU A 31 -27.01 21.04 5.95
N SER A 32 -26.01 21.74 5.39
CA SER A 32 -26.13 23.15 5.01
C SER A 32 -27.26 23.44 4.02
N ARG A 33 -27.53 22.53 3.07
CA ARG A 33 -28.62 22.68 2.10
C ARG A 33 -29.98 22.73 2.80
N TRP A 34 -30.23 21.83 3.75
CA TRP A 34 -31.51 21.77 4.47
C TRP A 34 -31.63 22.90 5.47
N PHE A 35 -30.54 23.22 6.16
CA PHE A 35 -30.51 24.34 7.10
C PHE A 35 -30.94 25.66 6.44
N TYR A 36 -30.34 26.03 5.30
CA TYR A 36 -30.69 27.29 4.63
C TYR A 36 -32.05 27.26 3.91
N ARG A 37 -32.59 26.07 3.61
CA ARG A 37 -33.96 25.94 3.09
C ARG A 37 -34.99 26.17 4.19
N ASP A 38 -34.74 25.65 5.39
CA ASP A 38 -35.71 25.59 6.49
C ASP A 38 -35.50 26.72 7.52
N ALA A 39 -34.44 27.52 7.39
CA ALA A 39 -34.15 28.63 8.31
C ALA A 39 -35.20 29.75 8.21
N THR A 40 -36.04 29.87 9.23
CA THR A 40 -37.03 30.95 9.38
C THR A 40 -36.41 32.21 9.96
N ALA A 41 -37.12 33.35 9.92
CA ALA A 41 -36.69 34.58 10.56
C ALA A 41 -36.41 34.40 12.06
N GLU A 42 -37.19 33.55 12.75
CA GLU A 42 -37.03 33.20 14.17
C GLU A 42 -35.70 32.48 14.46
N ALA A 43 -35.22 31.60 13.56
CA ALA A 43 -33.93 30.92 13.72
C ALA A 43 -32.76 31.92 13.82
N TRP A 44 -32.85 33.06 13.12
CA TRP A 44 -31.86 34.14 13.15
C TRP A 44 -32.02 35.11 14.34
N HIS A 45 -33.02 34.91 15.20
CA HIS A 45 -33.10 35.60 16.49
C HIS A 45 -32.21 34.92 17.54
N GLY A 46 -31.95 33.61 17.42
CA GLY A 46 -31.06 32.83 18.29
C GLY A 46 -29.57 32.92 17.95
N ILE A 47 -29.10 34.02 17.36
CA ILE A 47 -27.68 34.20 16.98
C ILE A 47 -26.82 34.39 18.23
N ILE A 48 -25.79 33.56 18.36
CA ILE A 48 -24.76 33.66 19.39
C ILE A 48 -23.70 34.66 18.90
N LYS A 49 -23.80 35.92 19.35
CA LYS A 49 -22.92 37.01 18.92
C LYS A 49 -21.45 36.77 19.24
N ASP A 50 -21.16 36.11 20.37
CA ASP A 50 -19.78 35.82 20.81
C ASP A 50 -19.00 34.96 19.82
N ARG A 51 -19.70 34.17 18.98
CA ARG A 51 -19.06 33.35 17.93
C ARG A 51 -18.67 34.14 16.69
N LEU A 52 -19.24 35.33 16.49
CA LEU A 52 -19.06 36.10 15.26
C LEU A 52 -17.58 36.37 14.95
N PRO A 53 -16.75 36.85 15.90
CA PRO A 53 -15.33 37.09 15.62
C PRO A 53 -14.59 35.82 15.21
N PHE A 54 -14.95 34.67 15.79
CA PHE A 54 -14.33 33.39 15.44
C PHE A 54 -14.70 32.95 14.02
N VAL A 55 -15.98 33.07 13.65
CA VAL A 55 -16.46 32.68 12.32
C VAL A 55 -15.89 33.61 11.24
N GLU A 56 -15.71 34.89 11.54
CA GLU A 56 -15.04 35.85 10.65
C GLU A 56 -13.57 35.49 10.43
N ALA A 57 -12.82 35.20 11.50
CA ALA A 57 -11.42 34.78 11.41
C ALA A 57 -11.25 33.50 10.57
N ILE A 58 -12.14 32.51 10.75
CA ILE A 58 -12.13 31.29 9.92
C ILE A 58 -12.43 31.62 8.45
N LYS A 59 -13.42 32.47 8.18
CA LYS A 59 -13.78 32.88 6.82
C LYS A 59 -12.57 33.55 6.13
N ASP A 60 -11.86 34.43 6.83
CA ASP A 60 -10.68 35.10 6.28
C ASP A 60 -9.52 34.12 6.04
N LEU A 61 -9.28 33.17 6.96
CA LEU A 61 -8.29 32.11 6.78
C LEU A 61 -8.58 31.22 5.56
N LEU A 62 -9.84 30.81 5.37
CA LEU A 62 -10.23 29.98 4.22
C LEU A 62 -10.10 30.75 2.90
N ASN A 63 -10.44 32.03 2.88
CA ASN A 63 -10.23 32.89 1.72
C ASN A 63 -8.74 33.11 1.40
N LEU A 64 -7.89 33.23 2.43
CA LEU A 64 -6.44 33.31 2.25
C LEU A 64 -5.86 32.02 1.64
N GLU A 65 -6.36 30.86 2.03
CA GLU A 65 -5.95 29.59 1.43
C GLU A 65 -6.37 29.46 -0.03
N ILE A 66 -7.51 30.02 -0.41
CA ILE A 66 -7.94 30.12 -1.82
C ILE A 66 -6.98 30.97 -2.63
N THR A 67 -6.62 32.17 -2.14
CA THR A 67 -5.70 33.06 -2.85
C THR A 67 -4.29 32.47 -2.97
N ARG A 68 -3.87 31.65 -2.00
CA ARG A 68 -2.63 30.84 -2.06
C ARG A 68 -2.68 29.69 -3.08
N GLY A 69 -3.85 29.39 -3.65
CA GLY A 69 -4.04 28.34 -4.65
C GLY A 69 -4.27 26.94 -4.07
N THR A 70 -4.74 26.84 -2.83
CA THR A 70 -5.15 25.58 -2.21
C THR A 70 -6.37 24.99 -2.91
N SER A 71 -6.42 23.66 -3.08
CA SER A 71 -7.51 23.02 -3.83
C SER A 71 -8.86 23.12 -3.09
N HIS A 72 -9.97 23.22 -3.84
CA HIS A 72 -11.32 23.26 -3.25
C HIS A 72 -11.62 22.03 -2.36
N ALA A 73 -11.07 20.87 -2.69
CA ALA A 73 -11.22 19.65 -1.89
C ALA A 73 -10.50 19.75 -0.52
N SER A 74 -9.35 20.42 -0.48
CA SER A 74 -8.64 20.70 0.77
C SER A 74 -9.45 21.68 1.63
N ILE A 75 -9.95 22.77 1.03
CA ILE A 75 -10.79 23.77 1.73
C ILE A 75 -12.05 23.13 2.32
N TYR A 76 -12.71 22.23 1.57
CA TYR A 76 -13.84 21.47 2.09
C TYR A 76 -13.45 20.57 3.28
N THR A 77 -12.26 19.97 3.23
CA THR A 77 -11.75 19.17 4.36
C THR A 77 -11.56 20.04 5.60
N TYR A 78 -11.03 21.26 5.43
CA TYR A 78 -10.82 22.22 6.51
C TYR A 78 -12.16 22.62 7.13
N TYR A 79 -13.11 23.02 6.28
CA TYR A 79 -14.49 23.29 6.67
C TYR A 79 -15.11 22.13 7.46
N HIS A 80 -14.94 20.89 7.00
CA HIS A 80 -15.51 19.72 7.65
C HIS A 80 -14.95 19.49 9.06
N ILE A 81 -13.66 19.75 9.27
CA ILE A 81 -13.01 19.62 10.58
C ILE A 81 -13.51 20.71 11.54
N ILE A 82 -13.59 21.96 11.09
CA ILE A 82 -14.13 23.08 11.89
C ILE A 82 -15.61 22.83 12.20
N ASN A 83 -16.39 22.31 11.25
CA ASN A 83 -17.79 21.98 11.50
C ASN A 83 -17.98 20.92 12.60
N LYS A 84 -17.07 19.93 12.69
CA LYS A 84 -17.09 18.95 13.79
C LYS A 84 -16.78 19.60 15.13
N PHE A 85 -15.84 20.53 15.15
CA PHE A 85 -15.49 21.30 16.35
C PHE A 85 -16.67 22.14 16.83
N ILE A 86 -17.30 22.94 15.96
CA ILE A 86 -18.51 23.70 16.31
C ILE A 86 -19.65 22.79 16.78
N LYS A 87 -19.86 21.64 16.11
CA LYS A 87 -20.86 20.65 16.55
C LYS A 87 -20.57 20.15 17.98
N TRP A 88 -19.31 19.92 18.31
CA TRP A 88 -18.92 19.51 19.66
C TRP A 88 -19.16 20.63 20.69
N ILE A 89 -18.84 21.88 20.33
CA ILE A 89 -19.14 23.06 21.18
C ILE A 89 -20.64 23.15 21.46
N ASP A 90 -21.48 22.99 20.45
CA ASP A 90 -22.95 23.03 20.59
C ASP A 90 -23.49 21.96 21.53
N VAL A 91 -22.96 20.75 21.45
CA VAL A 91 -23.39 19.60 22.27
C VAL A 91 -22.99 19.75 23.73
N ASN A 92 -21.84 20.37 24.01
CA ASN A 92 -21.30 20.53 25.36
C ASN A 92 -21.61 21.92 25.96
N ASP A 93 -22.39 22.74 25.25
CA ASP A 93 -22.77 24.10 25.64
C ASP A 93 -21.59 25.00 26.04
N ILE A 94 -20.50 24.91 25.28
CA ILE A 94 -19.27 25.66 25.56
C ILE A 94 -19.36 27.06 24.95
N GLN A 95 -19.02 28.09 25.74
CA GLN A 95 -18.89 29.45 25.23
C GLN A 95 -17.60 29.59 24.43
N LEU A 96 -17.70 30.11 23.22
CA LEU A 96 -16.57 30.28 22.30
C LEU A 96 -16.20 31.76 22.24
N SER A 97 -14.96 32.08 22.61
CA SER A 97 -14.34 33.39 22.46
C SER A 97 -13.07 33.27 21.63
N VAL A 98 -12.66 34.35 20.95
CA VAL A 98 -11.42 34.43 20.16
C VAL A 98 -10.22 34.83 21.03
N GLU A 99 -10.44 35.21 22.28
CA GLU A 99 -9.36 35.50 23.22
C GLU A 99 -8.41 34.30 23.37
N ASP A 100 -7.10 34.58 23.32
CA ASP A 100 -6.06 33.56 23.20
C ASP A 100 -6.15 32.43 24.25
N LYS A 101 -6.22 32.79 25.54
CA LYS A 101 -6.33 31.80 26.63
C LYS A 101 -7.67 31.05 26.63
N ALA A 102 -8.75 31.73 26.27
CA ALA A 102 -10.07 31.13 26.23
C ALA A 102 -10.15 30.08 25.11
N LEU A 103 -9.69 30.45 23.90
CA LEU A 103 -9.70 29.56 22.75
C LEU A 103 -8.72 28.39 22.90
N GLU A 104 -7.55 28.61 23.50
CA GLU A 104 -6.62 27.54 23.88
C GLU A 104 -7.29 26.53 24.82
N THR A 105 -7.99 27.00 25.85
CA THR A 105 -8.67 26.14 26.83
C THR A 105 -9.75 25.29 26.15
N VAL A 106 -10.55 25.89 25.27
CA VAL A 106 -11.57 25.17 24.49
C VAL A 106 -10.93 24.14 23.54
N PHE A 107 -9.81 24.49 22.90
CA PHE A 107 -9.07 23.56 22.05
C PHE A 107 -8.54 22.36 22.86
N LEU A 108 -7.93 22.59 24.03
CA LEU A 108 -7.39 21.51 24.87
C LEU A 108 -8.50 20.60 25.40
N ALA A 109 -9.68 21.14 25.71
CA ALA A 109 -10.86 20.34 26.05
C ALA A 109 -11.33 19.46 24.87
N TYR A 110 -11.31 20.00 23.64
CA TYR A 110 -11.62 19.20 22.44
C TYR A 110 -10.55 18.15 22.13
N ASP A 111 -9.27 18.45 22.40
CA ASP A 111 -8.17 17.49 22.30
C ASP A 111 -8.39 16.31 23.27
N GLU A 112 -8.69 16.58 24.55
CA GLU A 112 -8.97 15.52 25.53
C GLU A 112 -10.22 14.71 25.15
N TYR A 113 -11.25 15.36 24.60
CA TYR A 113 -12.41 14.68 24.03
C TYR A 113 -12.00 13.69 22.92
N ASN A 114 -11.22 14.12 21.93
CA ASN A 114 -10.77 13.24 20.85
C ASN A 114 -9.83 12.13 21.36
N TYR A 115 -9.00 12.43 22.35
CA TYR A 115 -8.16 11.44 23.02
C TYR A 115 -9.01 10.34 23.68
N SER A 116 -10.01 10.74 24.47
CA SER A 116 -10.92 9.81 25.15
C SER A 116 -11.67 8.93 24.15
N GLN A 117 -12.13 9.52 23.04
CA GLN A 117 -12.86 8.79 22.01
C GLN A 117 -11.99 7.77 21.28
N ALA A 118 -10.71 8.06 21.10
CA ALA A 118 -9.80 7.19 20.35
C ALA A 118 -9.12 6.11 21.22
N TYR A 119 -8.72 6.46 22.43
CA TYR A 119 -7.85 5.62 23.26
C TYR A 119 -8.54 5.03 24.49
N VAL A 120 -9.56 5.72 25.04
CA VAL A 120 -10.31 5.24 26.21
C VAL A 120 -11.55 4.44 25.77
N LYS A 121 -12.47 5.11 25.05
CA LYS A 121 -13.73 4.50 24.56
C LYS A 121 -13.52 3.65 23.30
N LYS A 122 -12.55 4.02 22.46
CA LYS A 122 -12.23 3.39 21.17
C LYS A 122 -13.37 3.46 20.13
N ASP A 123 -14.23 4.47 20.25
CA ASP A 123 -15.32 4.75 19.30
C ASP A 123 -14.79 5.20 17.93
N ILE A 124 -13.62 5.85 17.91
CA ILE A 124 -12.94 6.28 16.69
C ILE A 124 -11.52 5.73 16.59
N LYS A 125 -11.00 5.64 15.36
CA LYS A 125 -9.60 5.24 15.13
C LYS A 125 -8.65 6.35 15.56
N GLY A 126 -7.51 6.00 16.15
CA GLY A 126 -6.47 6.96 16.54
C GLY A 126 -5.99 7.89 15.42
N ILE A 127 -5.89 7.39 14.18
CA ILE A 127 -5.55 8.23 13.01
C ILE A 127 -6.63 9.28 12.69
N THR A 128 -7.91 8.96 12.93
CA THR A 128 -9.01 9.90 12.70
C THR A 128 -8.96 11.02 13.73
N ALA A 129 -8.77 10.69 15.01
CA ALA A 129 -8.59 11.64 16.10
C ALA A 129 -7.37 12.54 15.85
N TYR A 130 -6.23 11.94 15.49
CA TYR A 130 -5.00 12.65 15.15
C TYR A 130 -5.22 13.70 14.06
N LYS A 131 -5.87 13.34 12.95
CA LYS A 131 -6.13 14.28 11.84
C LYS A 131 -7.06 15.41 12.26
N ASN A 132 -8.15 15.09 12.95
CA ASN A 132 -9.10 16.11 13.42
C ASN A 132 -8.41 17.16 14.29
N VAL A 133 -7.55 16.73 15.22
CA VAL A 133 -6.87 17.64 16.15
C VAL A 133 -5.69 18.36 15.50
N LEU A 134 -4.90 17.68 14.67
CA LEU A 134 -3.74 18.28 14.01
C LEU A 134 -4.15 19.46 13.12
N ASP A 135 -5.08 19.24 12.20
CA ASP A 135 -5.52 20.27 11.26
C ASP A 135 -6.17 21.43 12.02
N LEU A 136 -7.04 21.13 13.01
CA LEU A 136 -7.65 22.16 13.86
C LEU A 136 -6.61 22.95 14.67
N SER A 137 -5.58 22.30 15.21
CA SER A 137 -4.53 22.95 15.99
C SER A 137 -3.76 23.96 15.15
N GLN A 138 -3.56 23.67 13.87
CA GLN A 138 -2.91 24.57 12.93
C GLN A 138 -3.80 25.80 12.67
N TYR A 139 -5.09 25.60 12.36
CA TYR A 139 -5.99 26.72 12.08
C TYR A 139 -6.22 27.62 13.29
N ILE A 140 -6.40 27.05 14.48
CA ILE A 140 -6.55 27.86 15.69
C ILE A 140 -5.25 28.60 16.00
N SER A 141 -4.09 27.98 15.80
CA SER A 141 -2.81 28.69 15.98
C SER A 141 -2.62 29.83 14.97
N ASP A 142 -3.10 29.66 13.73
CA ASP A 142 -3.06 30.71 12.70
C ASP A 142 -4.01 31.87 13.05
N ILE A 143 -5.22 31.58 13.56
CA ILE A 143 -6.17 32.60 14.04
C ILE A 143 -5.61 33.40 15.21
N LEU A 144 -4.91 32.71 16.12
CA LEU A 144 -4.26 33.31 17.28
C LEU A 144 -2.90 33.95 16.95
N GLU A 145 -2.50 33.94 15.67
CA GLU A 145 -1.22 34.47 15.17
C GLU A 145 0.01 33.95 15.96
N ARG A 146 -0.05 32.69 16.43
CA ARG A 146 0.98 32.12 17.29
C ARG A 146 2.27 31.86 16.50
N PRO A 147 3.45 32.15 17.09
CA PRO A 147 4.71 31.87 16.44
C PRO A 147 4.95 30.35 16.32
N PRO A 148 5.79 29.89 15.37
CA PRO A 148 5.96 28.46 15.06
C PRO A 148 6.40 27.55 16.22
N HIS A 149 6.92 28.11 17.31
CA HIS A 149 7.36 27.39 18.51
C HIS A 149 6.29 27.29 19.60
N LEU A 150 5.20 28.06 19.53
CA LEU A 150 4.07 28.06 20.47
C LEU A 150 2.77 27.50 19.87
N LEU A 151 2.88 26.76 18.78
CA LEU A 151 1.73 26.14 18.13
C LEU A 151 1.04 25.14 19.06
N LEU A 152 -0.29 25.14 19.06
CA LEU A 152 -1.13 24.26 19.88
C LEU A 152 -0.86 22.76 19.66
N LYS A 153 -0.33 22.40 18.48
CA LYS A 153 0.08 21.02 18.18
C LYS A 153 1.08 20.44 19.19
N TYR A 154 1.93 21.28 19.80
CA TYR A 154 2.92 20.84 20.77
C TYR A 154 2.34 20.63 22.17
N GLN A 155 1.14 21.14 22.44
CA GLN A 155 0.44 20.93 23.71
C GLN A 155 -0.51 19.74 23.64
N SER A 156 -1.05 19.43 22.46
CA SER A 156 -2.00 18.32 22.26
C SER A 156 -1.49 16.95 22.72
N LYS A 157 -2.29 16.30 23.56
CA LYS A 157 -2.15 14.92 24.01
C LYS A 157 -2.51 13.93 22.90
N THR A 158 -3.56 14.19 22.11
CA THR A 158 -3.96 13.29 21.01
C THR A 158 -2.86 13.14 19.97
N ILE A 159 -2.22 14.26 19.60
CA ILE A 159 -1.13 14.29 18.62
C ILE A 159 0.08 13.51 19.14
N LYS A 160 0.51 13.77 20.38
CA LYS A 160 1.63 13.06 21.01
C LYS A 160 1.40 11.56 21.19
N SER A 161 0.14 11.18 21.43
CA SER A 161 -0.23 9.78 21.67
C SER A 161 -0.31 8.96 20.39
N TYR A 162 -0.54 9.60 19.24
CA TYR A 162 -0.62 8.90 17.98
C TYR A 162 0.75 8.46 17.49
N LYS A 163 0.93 7.14 17.37
CA LYS A 163 2.08 6.53 16.71
C LYS A 163 1.63 5.93 15.39
N ALA A 164 2.15 6.44 14.29
CA ALA A 164 1.86 5.90 12.98
C ALA A 164 2.25 4.40 12.96
N PRO A 165 1.34 3.50 12.55
CA PRO A 165 1.65 2.09 12.51
C PRO A 165 2.83 1.87 11.55
N ARG A 166 3.89 1.22 12.04
CA ARG A 166 5.00 0.79 11.18
C ARG A 166 4.43 -0.19 10.16
N LYS A 167 4.83 -0.05 8.89
CA LYS A 167 4.47 -1.02 7.87
C LYS A 167 5.02 -2.38 8.29
N THR A 168 4.14 -3.33 8.54
CA THR A 168 4.52 -4.70 8.90
C THR A 168 5.20 -5.39 7.71
N LEU A 169 6.20 -6.21 8.03
CA LEU A 169 6.80 -7.14 7.05
C LEU A 169 5.70 -8.00 6.44
N ILE A 170 5.67 -8.10 5.11
CA ILE A 170 4.79 -9.05 4.43
C ILE A 170 5.51 -10.40 4.41
N SER A 171 4.81 -11.46 4.82
CA SER A 171 5.30 -12.83 4.63
C SER A 171 5.36 -13.19 3.14
N ARG A 172 6.24 -14.12 2.77
CA ARG A 172 6.37 -14.58 1.37
C ARG A 172 5.03 -15.06 0.77
N ALA A 173 4.18 -15.68 1.58
CA ALA A 173 2.88 -16.21 1.15
C ALA A 173 1.87 -15.09 0.85
N ALA A 174 1.69 -14.15 1.77
CA ALA A 174 0.77 -13.01 1.58
C ALA A 174 1.20 -12.13 0.40
N GLU A 175 2.51 -12.05 0.14
CA GLU A 175 3.07 -11.31 -0.98
C GLU A 175 2.77 -11.96 -2.33
N LYS A 176 2.94 -13.28 -2.44
CA LYS A 176 2.58 -14.05 -3.64
C LYS A 176 1.08 -13.97 -3.94
N GLN A 177 0.25 -14.07 -2.90
CA GLN A 177 -1.21 -13.96 -3.03
C GLN A 177 -1.61 -12.59 -3.59
N SER A 178 -1.05 -11.50 -3.06
CA SER A 178 -1.37 -10.15 -3.56
C SER A 178 -0.97 -9.93 -5.03
N LEU A 179 0.09 -10.57 -5.51
CA LEU A 179 0.49 -10.53 -6.92
C LEU A 179 -0.44 -11.37 -7.80
N GLY A 180 -0.82 -12.56 -7.32
CA GLY A 180 -1.78 -13.44 -7.99
C GLY A 180 -3.13 -12.75 -8.19
N ASP A 181 -3.70 -12.21 -7.11
CA ASP A 181 -4.98 -11.51 -7.13
C ASP A 181 -4.95 -10.27 -8.05
N ALA A 182 -3.84 -9.52 -8.07
CA ALA A 182 -3.68 -8.36 -8.95
C ALA A 182 -3.63 -8.76 -10.43
N ARG A 183 -2.97 -9.89 -10.73
CA ARG A 183 -2.93 -10.44 -12.09
C ARG A 183 -4.32 -10.88 -12.55
N ILE A 184 -5.07 -11.57 -11.70
CA ILE A 184 -6.43 -12.03 -12.02
C ILE A 184 -7.35 -10.83 -12.31
N LEU A 185 -7.33 -9.81 -11.44
CA LEU A 185 -8.10 -8.59 -11.67
C LEU A 185 -7.68 -7.87 -12.96
N GLY A 186 -6.38 -7.87 -13.28
CA GLY A 186 -5.85 -7.30 -14.51
C GLY A 186 -6.39 -7.97 -15.78
N HIS A 187 -6.36 -9.31 -15.83
CA HIS A 187 -6.93 -10.08 -16.94
C HIS A 187 -8.44 -9.86 -17.05
N TYR A 188 -9.15 -9.90 -15.92
CA TYR A 188 -10.59 -9.64 -15.89
C TYR A 188 -10.96 -8.26 -16.45
N CYS A 189 -10.24 -7.20 -16.07
CA CYS A 189 -10.45 -5.87 -16.65
C CYS A 189 -10.18 -5.83 -18.16
N VAL A 190 -9.17 -6.56 -18.63
CA VAL A 190 -8.83 -6.67 -20.06
C VAL A 190 -9.95 -7.38 -20.84
N ASP A 191 -10.45 -8.49 -20.30
CA ASP A 191 -11.53 -9.27 -20.92
C ASP A 191 -12.82 -8.44 -21.03
N ILE A 192 -13.19 -7.73 -19.95
CA ILE A 192 -14.30 -6.75 -19.96
C ILE A 192 -14.10 -5.70 -21.05
N SER A 193 -12.94 -5.05 -21.06
CA SER A 193 -12.65 -3.98 -22.02
C SER A 193 -12.70 -4.46 -23.47
N ASN A 194 -12.30 -5.71 -23.73
CA ASN A 194 -12.35 -6.29 -25.07
C ASN A 194 -13.79 -6.64 -25.46
N ALA A 195 -14.59 -7.15 -24.53
CA ALA A 195 -15.97 -7.56 -24.79
C ALA A 195 -16.93 -6.37 -24.99
N ILE A 196 -16.78 -5.28 -24.23
CA ILE A 196 -17.73 -4.15 -24.23
C ILE A 196 -17.37 -3.14 -25.33
N THR A 197 -17.47 -3.48 -26.60
CA THR A 197 -17.27 -2.55 -27.74
C THR A 197 -18.48 -1.64 -27.98
N VAL A 198 -18.31 -0.58 -28.79
CA VAL A 198 -19.42 0.28 -29.25
C VAL A 198 -20.53 -0.56 -29.89
N GLU A 199 -20.14 -1.50 -30.75
CA GLU A 199 -21.04 -2.44 -31.42
C GLU A 199 -21.77 -3.33 -30.42
N SER A 200 -21.07 -3.88 -29.42
CA SER A 200 -21.68 -4.74 -28.40
C SER A 200 -22.69 -4.00 -27.51
N ILE A 201 -22.49 -2.69 -27.28
CA ILE A 201 -23.41 -1.86 -26.48
C ILE A 201 -24.69 -1.60 -27.27
N HIS A 202 -24.59 -1.30 -28.56
CA HIS A 202 -25.75 -1.07 -29.42
C HIS A 202 -26.42 -2.36 -29.91
N GLY A 203 -25.71 -3.48 -29.83
CA GLY A 203 -26.17 -4.80 -30.21
C GLY A 203 -27.13 -5.45 -29.21
N GLN A 204 -27.26 -6.77 -29.35
CA GLN A 204 -28.11 -7.60 -28.51
C GLN A 204 -27.50 -7.76 -27.11
N LEU A 205 -28.28 -7.49 -26.07
CA LEU A 205 -27.90 -7.78 -24.68
C LEU A 205 -28.56 -9.07 -24.17
N PRO A 206 -27.99 -9.75 -23.16
CA PRO A 206 -26.72 -9.47 -22.49
C PRO A 206 -25.49 -9.91 -23.30
N ILE A 207 -24.35 -9.22 -23.11
CA ILE A 207 -23.05 -9.57 -23.68
C ILE A 207 -22.51 -10.78 -22.91
N ALA A 208 -22.22 -11.87 -23.63
CA ALA A 208 -21.49 -13.00 -23.09
C ALA A 208 -19.98 -12.74 -23.20
N LEU A 209 -19.24 -12.97 -22.12
CA LEU A 209 -17.78 -12.90 -22.12
C LEU A 209 -17.20 -14.08 -21.36
N ASP A 210 -16.11 -14.63 -21.89
CA ASP A 210 -15.36 -15.69 -21.25
C ASP A 210 -14.23 -15.08 -20.43
N ILE A 211 -14.31 -15.24 -19.11
CA ILE A 211 -13.32 -14.74 -18.16
C ILE A 211 -12.40 -15.85 -17.70
N LEU A 212 -11.13 -15.51 -17.49
CA LEU A 212 -10.16 -16.40 -16.86
C LEU A 212 -10.29 -16.31 -15.33
N LYS A 213 -10.61 -17.44 -14.69
CA LYS A 213 -10.68 -17.52 -13.22
C LYS A 213 -9.32 -17.74 -12.56
N PRO A 214 -9.23 -17.51 -11.23
CA PRO A 214 -8.01 -17.77 -10.45
C PRO A 214 -7.43 -19.18 -10.58
N ASP A 215 -8.28 -20.17 -10.83
CA ASP A 215 -7.94 -21.59 -10.99
C ASP A 215 -7.47 -21.96 -12.42
N GLY A 216 -7.46 -20.99 -13.34
CA GLY A 216 -7.10 -21.19 -14.75
C GLY A 216 -8.25 -21.67 -15.64
N SER A 217 -9.44 -21.88 -15.10
CA SER A 217 -10.64 -22.23 -15.87
C SER A 217 -11.23 -21.01 -16.59
N ARG A 218 -11.85 -21.23 -17.76
CA ARG A 218 -12.64 -20.21 -18.45
C ARG A 218 -14.10 -20.34 -18.05
N HIS A 219 -14.70 -19.24 -17.60
CA HIS A 219 -16.11 -19.17 -17.27
C HIS A 219 -16.81 -18.13 -18.13
N SER A 220 -17.94 -18.52 -18.71
CA SER A 220 -18.79 -17.58 -19.45
C SER A 220 -19.69 -16.83 -18.47
N ILE A 221 -19.58 -15.50 -18.45
CA ILE A 221 -20.43 -14.60 -17.68
C ILE A 221 -21.25 -13.72 -18.63
N ARG A 222 -22.35 -13.16 -18.13
CA ARG A 222 -23.27 -12.32 -18.92
C ARG A 222 -23.42 -10.94 -18.28
N MET A 223 -23.22 -9.89 -19.08
CA MET A 223 -23.35 -8.50 -18.64
C MET A 223 -24.42 -7.72 -19.44
N PRO A 224 -25.14 -6.78 -18.82
CA PRO A 224 -25.06 -6.39 -17.42
C PRO A 224 -25.85 -7.33 -16.49
N SER A 225 -25.32 -7.60 -15.30
CA SER A 225 -25.92 -8.52 -14.30
C SER A 225 -27.33 -8.14 -13.85
N GLY A 226 -27.65 -6.85 -13.80
CA GLY A 226 -29.01 -6.39 -13.49
C GLY A 226 -30.03 -6.84 -14.54
N LEU A 227 -29.63 -6.93 -15.82
CA LEU A 227 -30.51 -7.34 -16.91
C LEU A 227 -30.75 -8.86 -16.89
N THR A 228 -29.72 -9.66 -16.58
CA THR A 228 -29.87 -11.11 -16.45
C THR A 228 -30.78 -11.49 -15.29
N GLY A 229 -30.71 -10.77 -14.17
CA GLY A 229 -31.67 -10.93 -13.07
C GLY A 229 -33.12 -10.64 -13.47
N LEU A 230 -33.35 -9.61 -14.29
CA LEU A 230 -34.68 -9.25 -14.77
C LEU A 230 -35.25 -10.23 -15.79
N LEU A 231 -34.41 -10.81 -16.66
CA LEU A 231 -34.82 -11.83 -17.62
C LEU A 231 -35.33 -13.10 -16.91
N ASN A 232 -34.68 -13.47 -15.81
CA ASN A 232 -35.01 -14.65 -15.01
C ASN A 232 -36.05 -14.37 -13.91
N HIS A 233 -36.69 -13.20 -13.93
CA HIS A 233 -37.64 -12.81 -12.89
C HIS A 233 -38.96 -13.59 -13.02
N GLN A 234 -39.52 -14.07 -11.90
CA GLN A 234 -40.75 -14.89 -11.88
C GLN A 234 -41.99 -14.17 -12.45
N ASN A 235 -42.02 -12.84 -12.40
CA ASN A 235 -43.10 -12.03 -12.98
C ASN A 235 -42.93 -11.83 -14.50
N ASN A 236 -43.87 -12.41 -15.27
CA ASN A 236 -43.91 -12.36 -16.73
C ASN A 236 -43.92 -10.95 -17.34
N VAL A 237 -44.53 -9.96 -16.68
CA VAL A 237 -44.59 -8.58 -17.20
C VAL A 237 -43.20 -7.93 -17.16
N ILE A 238 -42.44 -8.19 -16.10
CA ILE A 238 -41.10 -7.66 -15.90
C ILE A 238 -40.10 -8.33 -16.85
N SER A 239 -40.19 -9.66 -16.99
CA SER A 239 -39.36 -10.41 -17.94
C SER A 239 -39.61 -9.99 -19.39
N ARG A 240 -40.87 -9.80 -19.80
CA ARG A 240 -41.22 -9.29 -21.14
C ARG A 240 -40.63 -7.89 -21.43
N LYS A 241 -40.68 -6.97 -20.47
CA LYS A 241 -40.03 -5.65 -20.60
C LYS A 241 -38.51 -5.77 -20.74
N ALA A 242 -37.88 -6.72 -20.01
CA ALA A 242 -36.45 -6.97 -20.12
C ALA A 242 -36.06 -7.51 -21.52
N VAL A 243 -36.88 -8.36 -22.13
CA VAL A 243 -36.66 -8.85 -23.51
C VAL A 243 -36.66 -7.71 -24.53
N THR A 244 -37.52 -6.70 -24.36
CA THR A 244 -37.52 -5.52 -25.24
C THR A 244 -36.23 -4.71 -25.10
N LEU A 245 -35.70 -4.57 -23.87
CA LEU A 245 -34.44 -3.88 -23.60
C LEU A 245 -33.21 -4.63 -24.15
N CYS A 246 -33.32 -5.95 -24.36
CA CYS A 246 -32.28 -6.76 -24.98
C CYS A 246 -32.07 -6.49 -26.47
N LYS A 247 -33.07 -5.95 -27.18
CA LYS A 247 -33.00 -5.73 -28.63
C LYS A 247 -31.94 -4.68 -28.98
N PRO A 248 -31.34 -4.75 -30.18
CA PRO A 248 -30.40 -3.73 -30.65
C PRO A 248 -31.06 -2.36 -30.73
N THR A 249 -30.37 -1.33 -30.24
CA THR A 249 -30.87 0.05 -30.27
C THR A 249 -29.71 1.06 -30.26
N THR A 250 -29.95 2.21 -30.86
CA THR A 250 -29.04 3.36 -30.83
C THR A 250 -29.18 4.17 -29.52
N THR A 251 -30.28 4.00 -28.78
CA THR A 251 -30.52 4.74 -27.54
C THR A 251 -29.80 4.14 -26.34
N ILE A 252 -29.14 4.98 -25.54
CA ILE A 252 -28.43 4.55 -24.33
C ILE A 252 -29.40 4.52 -23.14
N ASP A 253 -29.87 3.33 -22.79
CA ASP A 253 -30.63 3.09 -21.55
C ASP A 253 -29.71 2.94 -20.32
N MET A 254 -30.31 2.70 -19.15
CA MET A 254 -29.59 2.52 -17.88
C MET A 254 -28.61 1.33 -17.90
N PHE A 255 -28.95 0.23 -18.58
CA PHE A 255 -28.12 -0.98 -18.65
C PHE A 255 -26.92 -0.78 -19.57
N ARG A 256 -27.14 -0.17 -20.74
CA ARG A 256 -26.10 0.23 -21.69
C ARG A 256 -25.18 1.30 -21.09
N GLY A 257 -25.74 2.28 -20.39
CA GLY A 257 -24.97 3.26 -19.62
C GLY A 257 -24.10 2.63 -18.54
N SER A 258 -24.60 1.58 -17.87
CA SER A 258 -23.82 0.81 -16.90
C SER A 258 -22.65 0.08 -17.56
N LEU A 259 -22.81 -0.49 -18.76
CA LEU A 259 -21.73 -1.13 -19.51
C LEU A 259 -20.62 -0.15 -19.89
N ILE A 260 -21.01 1.03 -20.41
CA ILE A 260 -20.06 2.11 -20.72
C ILE A 260 -19.26 2.46 -19.46
N ARG A 261 -19.94 2.63 -18.33
CA ARG A 261 -19.29 2.93 -17.05
C ARG A 261 -18.35 1.82 -16.59
N ILE A 262 -18.75 0.55 -16.70
CA ILE A 262 -17.91 -0.60 -16.34
C ILE A 262 -16.64 -0.61 -17.19
N ARG A 263 -16.75 -0.42 -18.52
CA ARG A 263 -15.59 -0.36 -19.42
C ARG A 263 -14.65 0.79 -19.05
N LEU A 264 -15.16 1.99 -18.80
CA LEU A 264 -14.32 3.12 -18.38
C LEU A 264 -13.62 2.86 -17.04
N LEU A 265 -14.30 2.26 -16.06
CA LEU A 265 -13.69 1.89 -14.79
C LEU A 265 -12.61 0.81 -14.94
N ALA A 266 -12.83 -0.19 -15.80
CA ALA A 266 -11.85 -1.23 -16.10
C ALA A 266 -10.60 -0.62 -16.78
N GLU A 267 -10.78 0.23 -17.78
CA GLU A 267 -9.69 0.94 -18.46
C GLU A 267 -8.90 1.84 -17.52
N ILE A 268 -9.55 2.51 -16.55
CA ILE A 268 -8.86 3.25 -15.49
C ILE A 268 -7.93 2.34 -14.69
N VAL A 269 -8.41 1.16 -14.28
CA VAL A 269 -7.62 0.20 -13.49
C VAL A 269 -6.40 -0.26 -14.28
N ILE A 270 -6.60 -0.59 -15.56
CA ILE A 270 -5.51 -0.96 -16.47
C ILE A 270 -4.53 0.22 -16.61
N PHE A 271 -5.02 1.42 -16.89
CA PHE A 271 -4.19 2.61 -17.08
C PHE A 271 -3.31 2.93 -15.86
N VAL A 272 -3.89 2.89 -14.65
CA VAL A 272 -3.13 3.10 -13.40
C VAL A 272 -2.09 2.01 -13.19
N TYR A 273 -2.41 0.76 -13.55
CA TYR A 273 -1.45 -0.34 -13.49
C TYR A 273 -0.31 -0.16 -14.50
N GLN A 274 -0.58 0.26 -15.73
CA GLN A 274 0.45 0.42 -16.75
C GLN A 274 1.39 1.61 -16.44
N THR A 275 0.81 2.75 -16.08
CA THR A 275 1.54 4.02 -15.91
C THR A 275 2.09 4.24 -14.50
N GLY A 276 1.53 3.57 -13.50
CA GLY A 276 1.86 3.83 -12.09
C GLY A 276 1.45 5.23 -11.61
N MET A 277 0.54 5.92 -12.31
CA MET A 277 0.04 7.24 -11.90
C MET A 277 -0.97 7.15 -10.75
N SER A 278 -1.14 8.24 -9.99
CA SER A 278 -2.23 8.33 -9.03
C SER A 278 -3.59 8.50 -9.73
N MET A 279 -4.67 8.05 -9.10
CA MET A 279 -6.01 8.21 -9.67
C MET A 279 -6.38 9.67 -9.88
N SER A 280 -6.03 10.56 -8.94
CA SER A 280 -6.30 11.99 -9.07
C SER A 280 -5.59 12.61 -10.27
N GLN A 281 -4.38 12.14 -10.60
CA GLN A 281 -3.68 12.56 -11.81
C GLN A 281 -4.33 11.98 -13.07
N ALA A 282 -4.67 10.68 -13.07
CA ALA A 282 -5.28 10.02 -14.23
C ALA A 282 -6.64 10.66 -14.62
N THR A 283 -7.46 11.08 -13.65
CA THR A 283 -8.73 11.78 -13.94
C THR A 283 -8.58 13.19 -14.51
N GLN A 284 -7.39 13.79 -14.42
CA GLN A 284 -7.09 15.14 -14.90
C GLN A 284 -6.46 15.15 -16.29
N ILE A 285 -6.17 13.97 -16.86
CA ILE A 285 -5.56 13.86 -18.19
C ILE A 285 -6.60 14.26 -19.24
N GLU A 286 -6.24 15.19 -20.11
CA GLU A 286 -7.01 15.55 -21.29
C GLU A 286 -6.73 14.56 -22.42
N ARG A 287 -7.73 14.34 -23.28
CA ARG A 287 -7.65 13.38 -24.38
C ARG A 287 -6.84 13.87 -25.59
N LYS A 288 -6.43 15.14 -25.61
CA LYS A 288 -5.67 15.77 -26.71
C LYS A 288 -4.22 16.03 -26.29
N GLY A 289 -3.33 16.11 -27.29
CA GLY A 289 -1.93 16.52 -27.09
C GLY A 289 -0.97 15.40 -26.68
N PHE A 290 -1.30 14.13 -26.93
CA PHE A 290 -0.38 13.02 -26.72
C PHE A 290 0.70 12.99 -27.79
N THR A 291 1.96 13.14 -27.37
CA THR A 291 3.12 12.84 -28.22
C THR A 291 3.81 11.59 -27.74
N TYR A 292 4.20 10.73 -28.68
CA TYR A 292 4.83 9.44 -28.41
C TYR A 292 6.29 9.51 -28.82
N LYS A 293 7.20 9.30 -27.86
CA LYS A 293 8.64 9.13 -28.12
C LYS A 293 9.07 7.76 -27.64
N LEU A 294 9.80 7.01 -28.47
CA LEU A 294 10.42 5.75 -28.03
C LEU A 294 11.47 6.05 -26.96
N GLN A 295 11.42 5.32 -25.85
CA GLN A 295 12.40 5.38 -24.77
C GLN A 295 12.89 3.96 -24.49
N GLY A 296 14.12 3.64 -24.92
CA GLY A 296 14.65 2.28 -24.84
C GLY A 296 14.05 1.32 -25.89
N ASN A 297 14.10 0.01 -25.62
CA ASN A 297 13.72 -1.02 -26.60
C ASN A 297 12.21 -1.32 -26.65
N ASN A 298 11.49 -1.21 -25.52
CA ASN A 298 10.08 -1.65 -25.41
C ASN A 298 9.10 -0.60 -24.85
N ASP A 299 9.56 0.59 -24.48
CA ASP A 299 8.73 1.59 -23.79
C ASP A 299 8.51 2.85 -24.66
N TRP A 300 7.34 3.46 -24.50
CA TRP A 300 6.99 4.74 -25.09
C TRP A 300 6.80 5.78 -24.00
N LEU A 301 7.53 6.88 -24.10
CA LEU A 301 7.27 8.10 -23.34
C LEU A 301 6.11 8.84 -23.98
N VAL A 302 5.01 8.93 -23.25
CA VAL A 302 3.84 9.75 -23.59
C VAL A 302 3.95 11.06 -22.84
N THR A 303 3.97 12.17 -23.57
CA THR A 303 3.88 13.49 -22.96
C THR A 303 2.53 14.12 -23.28
N CYS A 304 1.87 14.66 -22.26
CA CYS A 304 0.61 15.39 -22.37
C CYS A 304 0.71 16.71 -21.61
N TYR A 305 0.02 17.75 -22.09
CA TYR A 305 0.03 19.07 -21.49
C TYR A 305 -1.13 19.21 -20.49
N LYS A 306 -0.89 19.76 -19.30
CA LYS A 306 -1.97 20.05 -18.32
C LYS A 306 -2.65 21.37 -18.67
N GLY A 307 -3.98 21.36 -18.85
CA GLY A 307 -4.77 22.55 -19.19
C GLY A 307 -4.91 23.65 -18.13
N ARG A 308 -4.20 23.62 -17.00
CA ARG A 308 -4.15 24.77 -16.04
C ARG A 308 -2.77 24.88 -15.38
N LYS A 309 -2.01 25.91 -15.77
CA LYS A 309 -0.81 26.52 -15.11
C LYS A 309 0.31 25.61 -14.53
N LYS A 310 0.36 24.30 -14.76
CA LYS A 310 1.39 23.40 -14.17
C LYS A 310 1.89 22.31 -15.13
N GLY A 311 2.76 22.69 -16.07
CA GLY A 311 3.75 21.83 -16.76
C GLY A 311 3.27 20.57 -17.53
N PRO A 312 4.11 19.98 -18.40
CA PRO A 312 3.78 18.73 -19.08
C PRO A 312 3.79 17.54 -18.11
N VAL A 313 2.75 16.71 -18.14
CA VAL A 313 2.75 15.41 -17.47
C VAL A 313 3.35 14.40 -18.45
N LYS A 314 4.49 13.85 -18.07
CA LYS A 314 5.18 12.80 -18.82
C LYS A 314 4.94 11.47 -18.11
N PHE A 315 4.47 10.46 -18.83
CA PHE A 315 4.35 9.11 -18.30
C PHE A 315 4.76 8.09 -19.36
N THR A 316 5.26 6.94 -18.92
CA THR A 316 5.68 5.86 -19.81
C THR A 316 4.59 4.80 -19.92
N ILE A 317 4.42 4.25 -21.12
CA ILE A 317 3.58 3.10 -21.39
C ILE A 317 4.39 2.04 -22.13
N TYR A 318 4.09 0.76 -21.89
CA TYR A 318 4.66 -0.32 -22.68
C TYR A 318 4.12 -0.31 -24.12
N LYS A 319 4.93 -0.80 -25.06
CA LYS A 319 4.60 -0.86 -26.50
C LYS A 319 3.26 -1.52 -26.78
N GLU A 320 2.94 -2.62 -26.09
CA GLU A 320 1.71 -3.40 -26.26
C GLU A 320 0.47 -2.64 -25.80
N TYR A 321 0.61 -1.70 -24.86
CA TYR A 321 -0.51 -0.91 -24.35
C TYR A 321 -0.93 0.21 -25.31
N ARG A 322 -0.08 0.60 -26.26
CA ARG A 322 -0.35 1.74 -27.18
C ARG A 322 -1.63 1.55 -27.98
N GLU A 323 -1.86 0.37 -28.54
CA GLU A 323 -3.06 0.12 -29.35
C GLU A 323 -4.33 0.10 -28.49
N ARG A 324 -4.25 -0.46 -27.27
CA ARG A 324 -5.34 -0.37 -26.29
C ARG A 324 -5.65 1.09 -25.93
N PHE A 325 -4.63 1.90 -25.71
CA PHE A 325 -4.78 3.31 -25.38
C PHE A 325 -5.48 4.09 -26.50
N LYS A 326 -5.13 3.84 -27.76
CA LYS A 326 -5.85 4.41 -28.92
C LYS A 326 -7.31 3.95 -28.98
N ASN A 327 -7.57 2.67 -28.72
CA ASN A 327 -8.93 2.13 -28.72
C ASN A 327 -9.79 2.72 -27.60
N LEU A 328 -9.21 3.00 -26.43
CA LEU A 328 -9.87 3.75 -25.36
C LEU A 328 -10.26 5.16 -25.84
N ILE A 329 -9.34 5.90 -26.47
CA ILE A 329 -9.63 7.26 -26.96
C ILE A 329 -10.79 7.23 -27.97
N LYS A 330 -10.75 6.34 -28.96
CA LYS A 330 -11.84 6.16 -29.94
C LYS A 330 -13.18 5.84 -29.28
N PHE A 331 -13.16 4.99 -28.24
CA PHE A 331 -14.36 4.62 -27.50
C PHE A 331 -14.95 5.83 -26.74
N VAL A 332 -14.10 6.64 -26.10
CA VAL A 332 -14.53 7.85 -25.39
C VAL A 332 -15.02 8.92 -26.35
N ASP A 333 -14.34 9.13 -27.48
CA ASP A 333 -14.75 10.08 -28.52
C ASP A 333 -16.16 9.78 -29.04
N PHE A 334 -16.54 8.50 -29.12
CA PHE A 334 -17.87 8.09 -29.57
C PHE A 334 -18.98 8.41 -28.54
N PHE A 335 -18.79 8.08 -27.27
CA PHE A 335 -19.83 8.23 -26.24
C PHE A 335 -19.83 9.59 -25.51
N TYR A 336 -18.68 10.28 -25.46
CA TYR A 336 -18.50 11.55 -24.76
C TYR A 336 -17.73 12.57 -25.63
N PRO A 337 -18.24 12.93 -26.82
CA PRO A 337 -17.55 13.84 -27.74
C PRO A 337 -17.28 15.23 -27.13
N GLU A 338 -18.14 15.69 -26.22
CA GLU A 338 -18.05 17.01 -25.58
C GLU A 338 -17.10 17.08 -24.37
N ASP A 339 -16.72 15.94 -23.75
CA ASP A 339 -15.85 15.95 -22.56
C ASP A 339 -14.38 15.89 -22.98
N SER A 340 -13.57 16.89 -22.59
CA SER A 340 -12.14 16.94 -22.92
C SER A 340 -11.28 15.93 -22.14
N LYS A 341 -11.82 15.28 -21.11
CA LYS A 341 -11.08 14.33 -20.27
C LYS A 341 -10.92 12.97 -20.94
N LEU A 342 -9.79 12.31 -20.68
CA LEU A 342 -9.55 10.93 -21.08
C LEU A 342 -10.53 9.94 -20.39
N PHE A 343 -10.94 10.26 -19.16
CA PHE A 343 -11.80 9.41 -18.34
C PHE A 343 -13.00 10.21 -17.80
N PRO A 344 -14.13 10.25 -18.51
CA PRO A 344 -15.34 10.98 -18.12
C PRO A 344 -16.17 10.21 -17.07
N VAL A 345 -15.56 9.86 -15.93
CA VAL A 345 -16.18 8.97 -14.90
C VAL A 345 -16.62 9.73 -13.64
N LEU A 346 -16.43 11.05 -13.62
CA LEU A 346 -16.79 11.92 -12.51
C LEU A 346 -18.25 12.35 -12.66
N TYR A 347 -19.11 11.94 -11.72
CA TYR A 347 -20.46 12.46 -11.61
C TYR A 347 -20.41 13.98 -11.32
N LYS A 348 -21.34 14.74 -11.93
CA LYS A 348 -21.66 16.13 -11.55
C LYS A 348 -22.23 16.27 -10.11
N SER A 349 -22.34 15.18 -9.35
CA SER A 349 -23.02 15.14 -8.05
C SER A 349 -22.06 14.93 -6.88
N THR A 350 -21.92 15.98 -6.07
CA THR A 350 -21.75 16.00 -4.59
C THR A 350 -20.58 15.30 -3.89
N ASN A 351 -19.67 14.57 -4.54
CA ASN A 351 -18.48 14.04 -3.84
C ASN A 351 -17.16 14.26 -4.60
N ASN A 352 -16.49 15.37 -4.26
CA ASN A 352 -15.04 15.61 -4.28
C ASN A 352 -14.15 14.68 -5.12
N GLY A 353 -14.34 14.66 -6.45
CA GLY A 353 -13.36 14.14 -7.41
C GLY A 353 -12.94 12.67 -7.23
N SER A 354 -13.65 11.87 -6.42
CA SER A 354 -13.31 10.48 -6.15
C SER A 354 -14.06 9.54 -7.10
N VAL A 355 -13.33 8.65 -7.78
CA VAL A 355 -13.93 7.68 -8.70
C VAL A 355 -14.67 6.61 -7.90
N ASN A 356 -15.98 6.47 -8.16
CA ASN A 356 -16.79 5.44 -7.54
C ASN A 356 -16.74 4.13 -8.34
N TYR A 357 -15.98 3.16 -7.83
CA TYR A 357 -15.83 1.81 -8.37
C TYR A 357 -16.96 0.85 -8.00
N GLY A 358 -18.03 1.30 -7.35
CA GLY A 358 -19.07 0.45 -6.77
C GLY A 358 -19.66 -0.55 -7.76
N VAL A 359 -19.93 -0.12 -9.00
CA VAL A 359 -20.48 -0.96 -10.07
C VAL A 359 -19.49 -2.06 -10.47
N LEU A 360 -18.23 -1.70 -10.74
CA LEU A 360 -17.18 -2.67 -11.11
C LEU A 360 -16.88 -3.64 -9.97
N LYS A 361 -16.86 -3.15 -8.72
CA LYS A 361 -16.63 -3.96 -7.52
C LYS A 361 -17.77 -4.95 -7.29
N ALA A 362 -19.02 -4.53 -7.47
CA ALA A 362 -20.18 -5.42 -7.35
C ALA A 362 -20.11 -6.53 -8.41
N GLN A 363 -19.80 -6.16 -9.66
CA GLN A 363 -19.64 -7.12 -10.75
C GLN A 363 -18.49 -8.11 -10.48
N ALA A 364 -17.29 -7.63 -10.15
CA ALA A 364 -16.15 -8.49 -9.80
C ALA A 364 -16.47 -9.46 -8.65
N LYS A 365 -17.20 -8.98 -7.62
CA LYS A 365 -17.63 -9.85 -6.51
C LYS A 365 -18.58 -10.95 -6.96
N GLN A 366 -19.55 -10.63 -7.82
CA GLN A 366 -20.48 -11.61 -8.37
C GLN A 366 -19.76 -12.70 -9.17
N ASP A 367 -18.72 -12.30 -9.91
CA ASP A 367 -17.96 -13.21 -10.78
C ASP A 367 -16.83 -13.95 -10.05
N GLY A 368 -16.72 -13.78 -8.72
CA GLY A 368 -15.71 -14.46 -7.89
C GLY A 368 -14.29 -13.89 -8.03
N ILE A 369 -14.16 -12.66 -8.54
CA ILE A 369 -12.87 -12.00 -8.79
C ILE A 369 -12.48 -11.13 -7.58
N PRO A 370 -11.26 -11.29 -7.03
CA PRO A 370 -10.81 -10.48 -5.90
C PRO A 370 -10.66 -9.01 -6.29
N TRP A 371 -11.33 -8.13 -5.54
CA TRP A 371 -11.21 -6.69 -5.77
C TRP A 371 -9.98 -6.11 -5.07
N ILE A 372 -9.05 -5.58 -5.87
CA ILE A 372 -7.89 -4.82 -5.39
C ILE A 372 -8.04 -3.36 -5.81
N PRO A 373 -8.11 -2.41 -4.86
CA PRO A 373 -8.18 -0.99 -5.18
C PRO A 373 -6.94 -0.53 -5.98
N PRO A 374 -7.07 0.41 -6.93
CA PRO A 374 -5.94 0.93 -7.72
C PRO A 374 -4.77 1.46 -6.89
N ARG A 375 -5.03 1.98 -5.68
CA ARG A 375 -3.97 2.38 -4.74
C ARG A 375 -3.08 1.20 -4.33
N VAL A 376 -3.68 0.03 -4.11
CA VAL A 376 -2.95 -1.18 -3.72
C VAL A 376 -2.22 -1.76 -4.93
N THR A 377 -2.86 -1.84 -6.10
CA THR A 377 -2.18 -2.33 -7.31
C THR A 377 -0.98 -1.47 -7.70
N ARG A 378 -1.08 -0.13 -7.56
CA ARG A 378 0.05 0.80 -7.74
C ARG A 378 1.20 0.48 -6.79
N ASN A 379 0.91 0.27 -5.50
CA ASN A 379 1.92 -0.13 -4.52
C ASN A 379 2.55 -1.49 -4.87
N THR A 380 1.73 -2.44 -5.30
CA THR A 380 2.19 -3.79 -5.69
C THR A 380 3.12 -3.72 -6.90
N ARG A 381 2.78 -2.94 -7.94
CA ARG A 381 3.67 -2.69 -9.09
C ARG A 381 4.97 -2.02 -8.67
N ALA A 382 4.90 -0.96 -7.88
CA ALA A 382 6.08 -0.22 -7.41
C ALA A 382 7.06 -1.14 -6.67
N ASN A 383 6.54 -1.97 -5.76
CA ASN A 383 7.35 -2.96 -5.03
C ASN A 383 7.83 -4.12 -5.93
N PHE A 384 7.06 -4.54 -6.94
CA PHE A 384 7.48 -5.55 -7.90
C PHE A 384 8.65 -5.05 -8.76
N LEU A 385 8.55 -3.82 -9.30
CA LEU A 385 9.61 -3.21 -10.10
C LEU A 385 10.89 -3.01 -9.29
N ASP A 386 10.80 -2.56 -8.03
CA ASP A 386 11.94 -2.46 -7.10
C ASP A 386 12.65 -3.78 -6.82
N ARG A 387 11.93 -4.90 -6.89
CA ARG A 387 12.54 -6.23 -6.75
C ARG A 387 13.26 -6.67 -8.02
N MET A 388 12.70 -6.35 -9.18
CA MET A 388 13.28 -6.74 -10.47
C MET A 388 14.50 -5.89 -10.82
N SER A 389 14.46 -4.59 -10.50
CA SER A 389 15.58 -3.67 -10.76
C SER A 389 16.70 -3.81 -9.73
N GLY A 390 16.37 -4.06 -8.46
CA GLY A 390 17.33 -4.03 -7.36
C GLY A 390 17.88 -2.62 -7.03
N ASP A 391 17.48 -1.60 -7.80
CA ASP A 391 17.85 -0.19 -7.62
C ASP A 391 16.61 0.67 -7.29
N PRO A 392 16.52 1.18 -6.04
CA PRO A 392 15.44 2.06 -5.63
C PRO A 392 15.33 3.36 -6.44
N ASN A 393 16.42 3.84 -7.06
CA ASN A 393 16.39 5.06 -7.88
C ASN A 393 15.61 4.83 -9.17
N LEU A 394 15.93 3.75 -9.88
CA LEU A 394 15.23 3.34 -11.10
C LEU A 394 13.73 3.10 -10.82
N SER A 395 13.42 2.47 -9.69
CA SER A 395 12.03 2.17 -9.32
C SER A 395 11.24 3.39 -8.85
N ALA A 396 11.91 4.37 -8.25
CA ALA A 396 11.32 5.68 -7.93
C ALA A 396 11.00 6.46 -9.21
N GLU A 397 11.92 6.47 -10.19
CA GLU A 397 11.72 7.08 -11.51
C GLU A 397 10.54 6.43 -12.26
N MET A 398 10.50 5.09 -12.34
CA MET A 398 9.40 4.32 -12.95
C MET A 398 8.06 4.46 -12.22
N SER A 399 8.07 4.92 -10.96
CA SER A 399 6.88 5.17 -10.14
C SER A 399 6.51 6.66 -10.06
N GLN A 400 7.25 7.54 -10.76
CA GLN A 400 7.09 9.00 -10.75
C GLN A 400 7.11 9.61 -9.33
N HIS A 401 7.95 9.05 -8.45
CA HIS A 401 8.11 9.51 -7.08
C HIS A 401 9.55 9.89 -6.80
N THR A 402 9.76 10.81 -5.85
CA THR A 402 11.10 10.99 -5.27
C THR A 402 11.44 9.76 -4.43
N ARG A 403 12.74 9.50 -4.25
CA ARG A 403 13.26 8.36 -3.49
C ARG A 403 12.74 8.35 -2.05
N GLU A 404 12.64 9.52 -1.43
CA GLU A 404 12.19 9.69 -0.04
C GLU A 404 10.73 9.29 0.10
N VAL A 405 9.88 9.76 -0.82
CA VAL A 405 8.45 9.42 -0.86
C VAL A 405 8.27 7.94 -1.17
N PHE A 406 9.09 7.36 -2.06
CA PHE A 406 9.08 5.93 -2.33
C PHE A 406 9.38 5.12 -1.05
N LYS A 407 10.48 5.43 -0.36
CA LYS A 407 10.89 4.75 0.87
C LYS A 407 9.84 4.86 1.99
N GLN A 408 9.26 6.04 2.18
CA GLN A 408 8.26 6.25 3.23
C GLN A 408 6.89 5.65 2.87
N ALA A 409 6.37 5.92 1.67
CA ALA A 409 5.00 5.63 1.30
C ALA A 409 4.81 4.29 0.57
N TYR A 410 5.83 3.77 -0.12
CA TYR A 410 5.71 2.58 -0.99
C TYR A 410 6.54 1.39 -0.57
N GLU A 411 7.80 1.60 -0.14
CA GLU A 411 8.70 0.52 0.25
C GLU A 411 8.09 -0.30 1.38
N ARG A 412 8.11 -1.62 1.21
CA ARG A 412 7.78 -2.59 2.23
C ARG A 412 8.99 -3.51 2.41
N PRO A 413 9.49 -3.71 3.64
CA PRO A 413 10.63 -4.58 3.87
C PRO A 413 10.27 -6.01 3.42
N SER A 414 11.07 -6.58 2.52
CA SER A 414 10.91 -7.95 2.03
C SER A 414 11.83 -8.89 2.78
N GLN A 415 11.27 -9.96 3.36
CA GLN A 415 12.06 -11.00 4.01
C GLN A 415 13.02 -11.69 3.04
N GLN A 416 12.64 -11.82 1.76
CA GLN A 416 13.50 -12.42 0.74
C GLN A 416 14.71 -11.54 0.44
N ARG A 417 14.52 -10.22 0.25
CA ARG A 417 15.63 -9.28 0.06
C ARG A 417 16.53 -9.21 1.28
N ALA A 418 15.96 -9.17 2.49
CA ALA A 418 16.74 -9.19 3.73
C ALA A 418 17.61 -10.45 3.81
N MET A 419 17.05 -11.62 3.47
CA MET A 419 17.80 -12.87 3.45
C MET A 419 18.90 -12.86 2.40
N THR A 420 18.62 -12.45 1.16
CA THR A 420 19.65 -12.33 0.11
C THR A 420 20.73 -11.31 0.46
N ALA A 421 20.37 -10.18 1.05
CA ALA A 421 21.32 -9.16 1.50
C ALA A 421 22.20 -9.67 2.64
N LEU A 422 21.61 -10.41 3.59
CA LEU A 422 22.33 -11.05 4.69
C LEU A 422 23.29 -12.11 4.15
N THR A 423 22.85 -12.99 3.24
CA THR A 423 23.71 -13.96 2.55
C THR A 423 24.85 -13.27 1.80
N LYS A 424 24.58 -12.21 1.03
CA LYS A 424 25.63 -11.44 0.34
C LYS A 424 26.61 -10.78 1.31
N PHE A 425 26.13 -10.29 2.44
CA PHE A 425 26.97 -9.68 3.48
C PHE A 425 27.92 -10.71 4.08
N TRP A 426 27.41 -11.87 4.48
CA TRP A 426 28.23 -12.96 5.03
C TRP A 426 29.18 -13.56 3.99
N ASN A 427 28.77 -13.66 2.73
CA ASN A 427 29.64 -14.14 1.65
C ASN A 427 30.82 -13.19 1.35
N LYS A 428 30.75 -11.90 1.72
CA LYS A 428 31.86 -10.95 1.54
C LYS A 428 32.98 -11.12 2.58
N LYS A 429 32.68 -11.72 3.73
CA LYS A 429 33.66 -12.04 4.79
C LYS A 429 33.39 -13.46 5.29
N PRO A 430 33.85 -14.49 4.55
CA PRO A 430 33.63 -15.86 4.96
C PRO A 430 34.32 -16.12 6.31
N VAL A 431 33.57 -16.59 7.29
CA VAL A 431 34.08 -17.03 8.60
C VAL A 431 34.09 -18.55 8.61
N SER A 432 35.10 -19.17 9.22
CA SER A 432 35.10 -20.61 9.41
C SER A 432 33.96 -21.03 10.33
N LEU A 433 33.04 -21.84 9.81
CA LEU A 433 31.89 -22.34 10.56
C LEU A 433 32.26 -23.41 11.61
N ILE A 434 33.50 -23.93 11.57
CA ILE A 434 34.05 -24.87 12.58
C ILE A 434 34.80 -24.11 13.69
N ASN A 435 34.62 -22.79 13.83
CA ASN A 435 35.33 -21.95 14.80
C ASN A 435 36.86 -22.07 14.73
N SER A 436 37.41 -22.36 13.54
CA SER A 436 38.86 -22.48 13.32
C SER A 436 39.52 -21.13 13.06
N GLY A 437 40.85 -21.07 13.17
CA GLY A 437 41.61 -19.96 12.60
C GLY A 437 41.54 -20.03 11.07
N CYS A 438 41.21 -18.93 10.40
CA CYS A 438 41.10 -18.89 8.94
C CYS A 438 41.32 -17.46 8.40
N ASN A 439 42.05 -17.33 7.29
CA ASN A 439 42.24 -16.07 6.57
C ASN A 439 41.19 -15.85 5.46
N ALA A 440 40.15 -16.69 5.40
CA ALA A 440 39.04 -16.66 4.45
C ALA A 440 39.41 -16.84 2.96
N GLN A 441 40.59 -17.40 2.65
CA GLN A 441 41.00 -17.77 1.30
C GLN A 441 40.92 -19.30 1.10
N PRO A 442 39.88 -19.83 0.45
CA PRO A 442 39.74 -21.27 0.28
C PRO A 442 40.71 -21.82 -0.76
N GLU A 443 41.64 -22.68 -0.35
CA GLU A 443 42.55 -23.39 -1.24
C GLU A 443 42.63 -24.87 -0.84
N SER A 444 42.43 -25.78 -1.79
CA SER A 444 42.45 -27.23 -1.53
C SER A 444 43.86 -27.70 -1.16
N THR A 445 43.95 -28.61 -0.19
CA THR A 445 45.17 -29.38 0.06
C THR A 445 45.34 -30.50 -0.98
N HIS A 446 46.58 -30.99 -1.13
CA HIS A 446 46.92 -32.05 -2.09
C HIS A 446 46.41 -33.43 -1.66
N ASP A 447 46.17 -33.65 -0.37
CA ASP A 447 45.66 -34.88 0.24
C ASP A 447 44.12 -35.01 0.19
N ARG A 448 43.43 -34.11 -0.53
CA ARG A 448 41.97 -34.12 -0.65
C ARG A 448 41.49 -35.34 -1.48
N PRO A 449 40.60 -36.19 -0.94
CA PRO A 449 40.00 -37.28 -1.71
C PRO A 449 39.12 -36.78 -2.87
N SER A 450 39.05 -37.53 -3.96
CA SER A 450 38.28 -37.20 -5.17
C SER A 450 36.77 -36.99 -4.91
N GLY A 451 36.22 -37.60 -3.86
CA GLY A 451 34.81 -37.47 -3.45
C GLY A 451 34.46 -36.28 -2.55
N VAL A 452 35.42 -35.43 -2.17
CA VAL A 452 35.17 -34.27 -1.29
C VAL A 452 35.11 -32.98 -2.10
N ILE A 453 34.10 -32.14 -1.86
CA ILE A 453 33.94 -30.83 -2.53
C ILE A 453 35.14 -29.91 -2.22
N ASN A 454 35.58 -29.14 -3.22
CA ASN A 454 36.60 -28.12 -3.02
C ASN A 454 36.19 -27.11 -1.92
N PRO A 455 37.13 -26.64 -1.08
CA PRO A 455 36.82 -25.62 -0.09
C PRO A 455 36.17 -24.41 -0.76
N ASN A 456 35.01 -23.97 -0.26
CA ASN A 456 34.24 -22.85 -0.85
C ASN A 456 33.75 -21.86 0.22
N CYS A 457 34.20 -22.00 1.46
CA CYS A 457 33.76 -21.23 2.64
C CYS A 457 32.25 -21.21 2.89
N ILE A 458 31.50 -22.11 2.24
CA ILE A 458 30.05 -22.29 2.40
C ILE A 458 29.79 -23.63 3.08
N ASN A 459 30.43 -24.70 2.61
CA ASN A 459 30.31 -26.05 3.17
C ASN A 459 31.38 -26.28 4.24
N GLU A 460 30.94 -26.60 5.45
CA GLU A 460 31.80 -26.74 6.64
C GLU A 460 32.78 -27.90 6.47
N SER A 461 32.30 -29.03 5.95
CA SER A 461 33.14 -30.21 5.71
C SER A 461 34.29 -29.95 4.72
N GLY A 462 34.15 -29.00 3.80
CA GLY A 462 35.22 -28.63 2.86
C GLY A 462 36.39 -27.92 3.54
N CYS A 463 36.17 -27.28 4.70
CA CYS A 463 37.23 -26.58 5.43
C CYS A 463 38.32 -27.52 5.97
N LEU A 464 38.02 -28.81 6.19
CA LEU A 464 38.98 -29.79 6.73
C LEU A 464 40.14 -30.12 5.77
N TRP A 465 39.98 -29.81 4.48
CA TRP A 465 40.99 -29.97 3.42
C TRP A 465 41.36 -28.61 2.80
N CYS A 466 41.29 -27.55 3.60
CA CYS A 466 41.67 -26.20 3.19
C CYS A 466 43.04 -25.84 3.76
N LYS A 467 43.97 -25.33 2.93
CA LYS A 467 45.30 -24.87 3.39
C LYS A 467 45.22 -23.72 4.40
N SER A 468 44.19 -22.91 4.28
CA SER A 468 43.95 -21.75 5.15
C SER A 468 43.29 -22.11 6.48
N HIS A 469 42.88 -23.37 6.68
CA HIS A 469 42.31 -23.83 7.94
C HIS A 469 43.43 -24.07 8.97
N ARG A 470 43.33 -23.40 10.12
CA ARG A 470 44.21 -23.57 11.27
C ARG A 470 43.42 -24.10 12.47
N ASP A 471 43.89 -25.21 13.02
CA ASP A 471 43.38 -25.71 14.30
C ASP A 471 43.76 -24.73 15.42
N ILE A 472 42.84 -24.49 16.35
CA ILE A 472 43.05 -23.60 17.50
C ILE A 472 43.31 -24.46 18.73
N ASP A 473 44.31 -24.10 19.53
CA ASP A 473 44.66 -24.81 20.75
C ASP A 473 43.77 -24.35 21.93
N SER A 474 42.50 -24.74 21.90
CA SER A 474 41.51 -24.40 22.93
C SER A 474 40.50 -25.52 23.20
N GLU A 475 40.00 -25.58 24.43
CA GLU A 475 38.93 -26.51 24.83
C GLU A 475 37.67 -26.33 23.96
N ASP A 476 37.26 -25.08 23.73
CA ASP A 476 36.09 -24.73 22.92
C ASP A 476 36.18 -25.28 21.48
N TYR A 477 37.37 -25.17 20.87
CA TYR A 477 37.60 -25.68 19.52
C TYR A 477 37.55 -27.21 19.47
N VAL A 478 38.18 -27.88 20.43
CA VAL A 478 38.14 -29.35 20.55
C VAL A 478 36.70 -29.84 20.79
N TRP A 479 35.93 -29.15 21.63
CA TRP A 479 34.52 -29.47 21.87
C TRP A 479 33.67 -29.28 20.61
N SER A 480 33.90 -28.20 19.85
CA SER A 480 33.27 -27.96 18.55
C SER A 480 33.59 -29.07 17.54
N LEU A 481 34.87 -29.50 17.42
CA LEU A 481 35.28 -30.59 16.53
C LEU A 481 34.62 -31.92 16.92
N THR A 482 34.59 -32.24 18.21
CA THR A 482 33.99 -33.47 18.73
C THR A 482 32.48 -33.48 18.45
N THR A 483 31.81 -32.36 18.70
CA THR A 483 30.38 -32.19 18.42
C THR A 483 30.09 -32.28 16.91
N PHE A 484 30.96 -31.70 16.07
CA PHE A 484 30.83 -31.78 14.61
C PHE A 484 31.02 -33.21 14.10
N ARG A 485 31.93 -33.99 14.70
CA ARG A 485 32.10 -35.42 14.39
C ARG A 485 30.82 -36.19 14.71
N TYR A 486 30.19 -35.94 15.87
CA TYR A 486 28.93 -36.56 16.25
C TYR A 486 27.79 -36.20 15.28
N LEU A 487 27.66 -34.93 14.88
CA LEU A 487 26.73 -34.52 13.84
C LEU A 487 26.95 -35.33 12.55
N LYS A 488 28.21 -35.50 12.10
CA LYS A 488 28.51 -36.25 10.88
C LYS A 488 28.18 -37.74 11.00
N ILE A 489 28.27 -38.34 12.18
CA ILE A 489 27.82 -39.72 12.46
C ILE A 489 26.29 -39.83 12.28
N ILE A 490 25.52 -38.91 12.86
CA ILE A 490 24.06 -38.86 12.66
C ILE A 490 23.74 -38.72 11.17
N GLU A 491 24.47 -37.85 10.48
CA GLU A 491 24.29 -37.62 9.04
C GLU A 491 24.60 -38.86 8.18
N ALA A 492 25.58 -39.68 8.57
CA ALA A 492 25.96 -40.91 7.91
C ALA A 492 24.90 -42.02 8.09
N ALA A 493 24.22 -42.05 9.25
CA ALA A 493 23.16 -43.00 9.54
C ALA A 493 21.86 -42.74 8.75
N GLN A 494 21.73 -41.59 8.07
CA GLN A 494 20.56 -41.23 7.30
C GLN A 494 20.61 -41.80 5.85
N PRO A 495 19.51 -42.34 5.30
CA PRO A 495 19.46 -42.91 3.95
C PRO A 495 19.38 -41.83 2.84
N VAL A 496 20.16 -40.75 2.96
CA VAL A 496 20.16 -39.62 2.04
C VAL A 496 21.49 -39.56 1.30
N LYS A 497 21.46 -39.61 -0.04
CA LYS A 497 22.66 -39.37 -0.87
C LYS A 497 23.11 -37.91 -0.72
N ARG A 498 24.28 -37.70 -0.11
CA ARG A 498 24.88 -36.38 0.09
C ARG A 498 26.05 -36.15 -0.86
N ALA A 499 26.34 -34.88 -1.12
CA ALA A 499 27.42 -34.46 -2.02
C ALA A 499 28.83 -34.67 -1.43
N ILE A 500 28.96 -34.86 -0.11
CA ILE A 500 30.22 -35.24 0.56
C ILE A 500 29.96 -36.52 1.35
N PRO A 501 30.76 -37.59 1.16
CA PRO A 501 30.67 -38.79 1.98
C PRO A 501 30.97 -38.47 3.46
N ALA A 502 29.99 -38.68 4.33
CA ALA A 502 30.12 -38.38 5.76
C ALA A 502 31.26 -39.18 6.42
N ASP A 503 31.49 -40.42 5.96
CA ASP A 503 32.55 -41.31 6.47
C ASP A 503 33.96 -40.70 6.35
N LEU A 504 34.24 -40.02 5.23
CA LEU A 504 35.54 -39.37 5.01
C LEU A 504 35.74 -38.18 5.97
N VAL A 505 34.65 -37.46 6.27
CA VAL A 505 34.66 -36.34 7.20
C VAL A 505 34.84 -36.85 8.64
N ILE A 506 34.14 -37.92 9.02
CA ILE A 506 34.28 -38.56 10.34
C ILE A 506 35.71 -39.05 10.55
N LYS A 507 36.31 -39.72 9.54
CA LYS A 507 37.69 -40.18 9.61
C LYS A 507 38.64 -39.01 9.83
N ARG A 508 38.54 -37.94 9.04
CA ARG A 508 39.40 -36.77 9.16
C ARG A 508 39.25 -36.04 10.49
N LEU A 509 38.03 -35.95 11.02
CA LEU A 509 37.79 -35.38 12.36
C LEU A 509 38.37 -36.27 13.47
N SER A 510 38.32 -37.59 13.30
CA SER A 510 38.92 -38.54 14.26
C SER A 510 40.44 -38.39 14.28
N GLU A 511 41.09 -38.36 13.11
CA GLU A 511 42.53 -38.09 12.98
C GLU A 511 42.95 -36.79 13.70
N LYS A 512 42.14 -35.72 13.56
CA LYS A 512 42.40 -34.45 14.24
C LYS A 512 42.26 -34.55 15.76
N LEU A 513 41.22 -35.23 16.25
CA LEU A 513 41.01 -35.42 17.70
C LEU A 513 42.11 -36.31 18.30
N ASP A 514 42.56 -37.33 17.58
CA ASP A 514 43.68 -38.18 18.00
C ASP A 514 44.97 -37.36 18.07
N ALA A 515 45.23 -36.49 17.10
CA ALA A 515 46.37 -35.57 17.15
C ALA A 515 46.32 -34.62 18.37
N PHE A 516 45.14 -34.15 18.78
CA PHE A 516 44.98 -33.37 20.02
C PHE A 516 45.20 -34.22 21.28
N ARG A 517 44.77 -35.49 21.25
CA ARG A 517 44.92 -36.43 22.37
C ARG A 517 46.39 -36.79 22.63
N GLU A 518 47.18 -36.96 21.57
CA GLU A 518 48.59 -37.36 21.66
C GLU A 518 49.54 -36.19 21.95
N ARG A 519 49.09 -34.95 21.78
CA ARG A 519 49.96 -33.76 21.81
C ARG A 519 50.48 -33.41 23.21
N ASN A 520 49.59 -33.32 24.20
CA ASN A 520 49.94 -32.99 25.58
C ASN A 520 48.78 -33.35 26.54
N THR A 521 49.08 -33.43 27.84
CA THR A 521 48.12 -33.84 28.88
C THR A 521 46.89 -32.93 28.96
N ARG A 522 47.04 -31.63 28.68
CA ARG A 522 45.94 -30.65 28.75
C ARG A 522 44.95 -30.83 27.58
N SER A 523 45.47 -30.95 26.36
CA SER A 523 44.68 -31.23 25.16
C SER A 523 44.02 -32.62 25.22
N GLN A 524 44.69 -33.61 25.84
CA GLN A 524 44.11 -34.91 26.13
C GLN A 524 42.88 -34.80 27.04
N GLN A 525 42.97 -34.02 28.13
CA GLN A 525 41.83 -33.77 29.02
C GLN A 525 40.66 -33.11 28.28
N TRP A 526 40.92 -32.15 27.39
CA TRP A 526 39.86 -31.52 26.57
C TRP A 526 39.13 -32.51 25.68
N VAL A 527 39.86 -33.44 25.03
CA VAL A 527 39.25 -34.47 24.18
C VAL A 527 38.39 -35.42 25.02
N ILE A 528 38.87 -35.84 26.19
CA ILE A 528 38.13 -36.74 27.09
C ILE A 528 36.85 -36.05 27.57
N GLU A 529 36.97 -34.85 28.13
CA GLU A 529 35.82 -34.04 28.60
C GLU A 529 34.81 -33.79 27.48
N SER A 530 35.28 -33.45 26.27
CA SER A 530 34.40 -33.20 25.12
C SER A 530 33.62 -34.45 24.69
N LEU A 531 34.20 -35.64 24.83
CA LEU A 531 33.52 -36.91 24.54
C LEU A 531 32.46 -37.22 25.59
N ILE A 532 32.78 -37.04 26.88
CA ILE A 532 31.84 -37.21 27.99
C ILE A 532 30.63 -36.29 27.81
N ARG A 533 30.87 -35.00 27.49
CA ARG A 533 29.79 -34.04 27.24
C ARG A 533 28.84 -34.48 26.13
N ILE A 534 29.34 -35.13 25.07
CA ILE A 534 28.49 -35.63 23.98
C ILE A 534 27.64 -36.82 24.46
N GLU A 535 28.21 -37.71 25.28
CA GLU A 535 27.46 -38.83 25.90
C GLU A 535 26.36 -38.32 26.84
N GLU A 536 26.59 -37.20 27.53
CA GLU A 536 25.61 -36.50 28.37
C GLU A 536 24.57 -35.68 27.57
N GLY A 537 24.68 -35.62 26.24
CA GLY A 537 23.80 -34.82 25.38
C GLY A 537 24.08 -33.31 25.39
N VAL A 538 25.25 -32.91 25.89
CA VAL A 538 25.71 -31.51 25.97
C VAL A 538 26.56 -31.16 24.74
N TYR A 539 25.88 -30.64 23.71
CA TYR A 539 26.50 -30.26 22.44
C TYR A 539 27.00 -28.82 22.40
N HIS A 540 28.09 -28.59 21.66
CA HIS A 540 28.63 -27.25 21.42
C HIS A 540 27.57 -26.32 20.78
N PRO A 541 27.42 -25.04 21.22
CA PRO A 541 26.36 -24.13 20.76
C PRO A 541 26.26 -23.97 19.24
N THR A 542 27.39 -24.01 18.52
CA THR A 542 27.44 -23.96 17.05
C THR A 542 26.59 -25.04 16.38
N TRP A 543 26.57 -26.26 16.94
CA TRP A 543 25.96 -27.44 16.31
C TRP A 543 24.72 -27.95 17.05
N LYS A 544 24.56 -27.55 18.32
CA LYS A 544 23.50 -28.02 19.23
C LYS A 544 22.11 -28.01 18.58
N ASN A 545 21.71 -26.90 17.97
CA ASN A 545 20.36 -26.77 17.39
C ASN A 545 20.15 -27.72 16.20
N ILE A 546 21.20 -28.01 15.43
CA ILE A 546 21.13 -28.90 14.27
C ILE A 546 21.02 -30.34 14.77
N ILE A 547 21.86 -30.74 15.74
CA ILE A 547 21.83 -32.07 16.34
C ILE A 547 20.47 -32.34 16.99
N GLN A 548 19.99 -31.42 17.83
CA GLN A 548 18.68 -31.54 18.49
C GLN A 548 17.53 -31.63 17.48
N PHE A 549 17.60 -30.94 16.35
CA PHE A 549 16.60 -31.08 15.28
C PHE A 549 16.60 -32.50 14.68
N TRP A 550 17.77 -33.12 14.52
CA TRP A 550 17.87 -34.48 14.00
C TRP A 550 17.50 -35.55 15.02
N GLU A 551 17.76 -35.34 16.30
CA GLU A 551 17.42 -36.27 17.39
C GLU A 551 15.96 -36.16 17.87
N SER A 552 15.29 -35.03 17.62
CA SER A 552 13.87 -34.83 17.95
C SER A 552 12.89 -35.34 16.89
N ARG A 553 13.40 -35.92 15.81
CA ARG A 553 12.65 -36.69 14.81
C ARG A 553 12.78 -38.17 15.09
#